data_AF-A0A7S2G7I1-F1
#
_entry.id   AF-A0A7S2G7I1-F1
#
_cell.length_a   1.000
_cell.length_b   1.000
_cell.length_c   1.000
_cell.angle_alpha   90.00
_cell.angle_beta   90.00
_cell.angle_gamma   90.00
#
_symmetry.space_group_name_H-M   'P 1'
#
loop_
_entity.id
_entity.type
_entity.pdbx_description
1 polymer ?
#
loop_
_entity_poly.entity_id
_entity_poly.type
_entity_poly.pdbx_seq_one_letter_code
_entity_poly.pdbx_strand_id
1 'polypeptide(L)'
;MYLGDLSKSNGLVSALRQRNMALFSRTQMFESFKTRALLRYVMNLIEGDLVGEMHLDSLSFGNRELNEMMGLLNRYDANDRVFIISMMDNGLDDESLNLLLNLAFNLPYLRKLDLRRNCISQDGVRKIMDQIKTMEGITAVIPDAKGGMNVHSGNQLRLRIDLGEQITKDQMAMEVDFSVPTDLAHQDADPFLATDGGQTSYPLTSHHSNRVQGQQGGVAPSSAQGQQSGPPQRSPQQAIPEPSTMDLPKGGASPGGQMPGPVPGGPPVGLGGPGNVAALNKKNSRSKDRLPDPKKRQARRAK
;
A
#
# COMPACT_ATOMS: atom_id res chain seq x y z
N MET A 1 -45.03 -16.60 -0.99
CA MET A 1 -44.24 -15.65 -1.82
C MET A 1 -43.12 -15.00 -1.01
N TYR A 2 -43.44 -14.32 0.09
CA TYR A 2 -42.47 -13.58 0.94
C TYR A 2 -41.23 -14.35 1.43
N LEU A 3 -41.35 -15.64 1.77
CA LEU A 3 -40.22 -16.47 2.23
C LEU A 3 -39.20 -16.78 1.12
N GLY A 4 -39.66 -16.91 -0.14
CA GLY A 4 -38.77 -17.12 -1.29
C GLY A 4 -37.94 -15.88 -1.59
N ASP A 5 -38.56 -14.70 -1.49
CA ASP A 5 -37.89 -13.41 -1.71
C ASP A 5 -36.88 -13.11 -0.59
N LEU A 6 -37.20 -13.49 0.66
CA LEU A 6 -36.27 -13.37 1.78
C LEU A 6 -35.04 -14.27 1.63
N SER A 7 -35.23 -15.51 1.17
CA SER A 7 -34.12 -16.43 0.90
C SER A 7 -33.21 -15.92 -0.23
N LYS A 8 -33.79 -15.41 -1.32
CA LYS A 8 -33.04 -14.78 -2.42
C LYS A 8 -32.28 -13.55 -1.96
N SER A 9 -32.90 -12.69 -1.17
CA SER A 9 -32.26 -11.49 -0.59
C SER A 9 -31.07 -11.85 0.30
N ASN A 10 -31.23 -12.84 1.18
CA ASN A 10 -30.13 -13.31 2.04
C ASN A 10 -28.98 -13.95 1.25
N GLY A 11 -29.30 -14.67 0.17
CA GLY A 11 -28.32 -15.22 -0.77
C GLY A 11 -27.50 -14.11 -1.45
N LEU A 12 -28.17 -13.07 -1.95
CA LEU A 12 -27.54 -11.92 -2.58
C LEU A 12 -26.62 -11.17 -1.61
N VAL A 13 -27.08 -10.90 -0.39
CA VAL A 13 -26.26 -10.24 0.64
C VAL A 13 -25.02 -11.07 0.98
N SER A 14 -25.15 -12.38 1.06
CA SER A 14 -24.02 -13.29 1.32
C SER A 14 -23.02 -13.29 0.17
N ALA A 15 -23.50 -13.33 -1.09
CA ALA A 15 -22.65 -13.23 -2.28
C ALA A 15 -21.92 -11.88 -2.37
N LEU A 16 -22.59 -10.77 -2.04
CA LEU A 16 -21.95 -9.45 -1.96
C LEU A 16 -20.86 -9.39 -0.88
N ARG A 17 -21.11 -9.95 0.30
CA ARG A 17 -20.09 -10.04 1.37
C ARG A 17 -18.87 -10.83 0.90
N GLN A 18 -19.09 -11.98 0.26
CA GLN A 18 -18.00 -12.81 -0.25
C GLN A 18 -17.20 -12.08 -1.35
N ARG A 19 -17.88 -11.40 -2.29
CA ARG A 19 -17.23 -10.59 -3.32
C ARG A 19 -16.43 -9.44 -2.71
N ASN A 20 -16.98 -8.75 -1.71
CA ASN A 20 -16.29 -7.66 -1.02
C ASN A 20 -15.05 -8.15 -0.27
N MET A 21 -15.11 -9.31 0.38
CA MET A 21 -13.93 -9.93 1.01
C MET A 21 -12.85 -10.30 0.00
N ALA A 22 -13.25 -10.88 -1.14
CA ALA A 22 -12.32 -11.23 -2.20
C ALA A 22 -11.66 -9.98 -2.83
N LEU A 23 -12.43 -8.92 -3.08
CA LEU A 23 -11.91 -7.65 -3.59
C LEU A 23 -10.95 -7.02 -2.59
N PHE A 24 -11.33 -6.96 -1.32
CA PHE A 24 -10.48 -6.43 -0.25
C PHE A 24 -9.14 -7.19 -0.17
N SER A 25 -9.17 -8.52 -0.20
CA SER A 25 -7.95 -9.34 -0.20
C SER A 25 -7.07 -9.08 -1.42
N ARG A 26 -7.65 -8.96 -2.62
CA ARG A 26 -6.90 -8.63 -3.84
C ARG A 26 -6.27 -7.23 -3.77
N THR A 27 -7.02 -6.23 -3.30
CA THR A 27 -6.49 -4.88 -3.10
C THR A 27 -5.32 -4.90 -2.13
N GLN A 28 -5.42 -5.64 -1.02
CA GLN A 28 -4.33 -5.75 -0.05
C GLN A 28 -3.08 -6.42 -0.64
N MET A 29 -3.26 -7.48 -1.44
CA MET A 29 -2.14 -8.14 -2.12
C MET A 29 -1.47 -7.20 -3.13
N PHE A 30 -2.25 -6.46 -3.90
CA PHE A 30 -1.75 -5.47 -4.85
C PHE A 30 -0.95 -4.37 -4.16
N GLU A 31 -1.50 -3.78 -3.09
CA GLU A 31 -0.81 -2.75 -2.31
C GLU A 31 0.50 -3.27 -1.71
N SER A 32 0.52 -4.49 -1.15
CA SER A 32 1.75 -5.12 -0.64
C SER A 32 2.78 -5.38 -1.73
N PHE A 33 2.34 -5.81 -2.92
CA PHE A 33 3.23 -5.99 -4.06
C PHE A 33 3.80 -4.65 -4.53
N LYS A 34 2.96 -3.62 -4.68
CA LYS A 34 3.36 -2.25 -5.04
C LYS A 34 4.44 -1.73 -4.10
N THR A 35 4.20 -1.75 -2.79
CA THR A 35 5.20 -1.30 -1.79
C THR A 35 6.51 -2.05 -1.96
N ARG A 36 6.49 -3.38 -2.10
CA ARG A 36 7.71 -4.19 -2.28
C ARG A 36 8.47 -3.86 -3.56
N ALA A 37 7.75 -3.64 -4.67
CA ALA A 37 8.36 -3.30 -5.95
C ALA A 37 9.05 -1.92 -5.89
N LEU A 38 8.38 -0.92 -5.31
CA LEU A 38 8.93 0.43 -5.14
C LEU A 38 10.15 0.45 -4.22
N LEU A 39 10.10 -0.27 -3.11
CA LEU A 39 11.24 -0.39 -2.20
C LEU A 39 12.40 -1.18 -2.82
N ARG A 40 12.12 -2.19 -3.66
CA ARG A 40 13.16 -2.89 -4.40
C ARG A 40 13.82 -1.96 -5.42
N TYR A 41 13.07 -1.07 -6.05
CA TYR A 41 13.64 -0.04 -6.93
C TYR A 41 14.59 0.88 -6.17
N VAL A 42 14.17 1.42 -5.02
CA VAL A 42 15.06 2.23 -4.16
C VAL A 42 16.30 1.44 -3.74
N MET A 43 16.14 0.19 -3.32
CA MET A 43 17.25 -0.67 -2.93
C MET A 43 18.23 -0.89 -4.08
N ASN A 44 17.74 -1.09 -5.30
CA ASN A 44 18.59 -1.21 -6.48
C ASN A 44 19.38 0.09 -6.75
N LEU A 45 18.80 1.27 -6.50
CA LEU A 45 19.52 2.55 -6.61
C LEU A 45 20.65 2.64 -5.58
N ILE A 46 20.40 2.17 -4.35
CA ILE A 46 21.41 2.14 -3.27
C ILE A 46 22.53 1.14 -3.61
N GLU A 47 22.18 -0.09 -4.01
CA GLU A 47 23.13 -1.16 -4.35
C GLU A 47 23.94 -0.83 -5.61
N GLY A 48 23.33 -0.10 -6.56
CA GLY A 48 23.97 0.37 -7.79
C GLY A 48 24.79 1.65 -7.64
N ASP A 49 24.88 2.24 -6.44
CA ASP A 49 25.51 3.53 -6.17
C ASP A 49 24.94 4.70 -7.02
N LEU A 50 23.65 4.60 -7.35
CA LEU A 50 22.87 5.60 -8.10
C LEU A 50 21.94 6.42 -7.19
N VAL A 51 22.12 6.32 -5.87
CA VAL A 51 21.26 6.99 -4.87
C VAL A 51 21.43 8.51 -4.83
N GLY A 52 22.45 9.06 -5.51
CA GLY A 52 22.69 10.50 -5.61
C GLY A 52 21.53 11.27 -6.20
N GLU A 53 20.87 10.70 -7.21
CA GLU A 53 19.78 11.32 -7.95
C GLU A 53 18.60 10.34 -8.02
N MET A 54 17.71 10.43 -7.04
CA MET A 54 16.54 9.56 -6.94
C MET A 54 15.36 10.17 -7.68
N HIS A 55 15.04 9.61 -8.84
CA HIS A 55 13.83 9.95 -9.59
C HIS A 55 12.72 8.95 -9.27
N LEU A 56 11.74 9.39 -8.50
CA LEU A 56 10.59 8.62 -8.00
C LEU A 56 9.27 9.19 -8.53
N ASP A 57 9.29 9.76 -9.73
CA ASP A 57 8.15 10.46 -10.31
C ASP A 57 7.07 9.48 -10.81
N SER A 58 5.79 9.82 -10.62
CA SER A 58 4.63 9.03 -11.10
C SER A 58 4.62 7.56 -10.65
N LEU A 59 5.20 7.27 -9.48
CA LEU A 59 5.29 5.93 -8.91
C LEU A 59 4.23 5.65 -7.83
N SER A 60 3.37 6.62 -7.54
CA SER A 60 2.37 6.58 -6.46
C SER A 60 2.98 6.27 -5.09
N PHE A 61 4.12 6.89 -4.77
CA PHE A 61 4.72 6.83 -3.43
C PHE A 61 3.77 7.46 -2.40
N GLY A 62 3.27 6.65 -1.47
CA GLY A 62 2.49 7.10 -0.34
C GLY A 62 3.30 7.21 0.94
N ASN A 63 2.59 7.51 2.03
CA ASN A 63 3.17 7.63 3.38
C ASN A 63 3.90 6.35 3.84
N ARG A 64 3.38 5.17 3.46
CA ARG A 64 4.00 3.88 3.80
C ARG A 64 5.35 3.74 3.11
N GLU A 65 5.38 3.97 1.80
CA GLU A 65 6.59 3.85 0.98
C GLU A 65 7.65 4.87 1.40
N LEU A 66 7.25 6.12 1.70
CA LEU A 66 8.14 7.16 2.23
C LEU A 66 8.83 6.73 3.53
N ASN A 67 8.06 6.18 4.47
CA ASN A 67 8.59 5.74 5.76
C ASN A 67 9.56 4.57 5.62
N GLU A 68 9.20 3.57 4.79
CA GLU A 68 10.05 2.43 4.51
C GLU A 68 11.31 2.81 3.72
N MET A 69 11.20 3.78 2.79
CA MET A 69 12.34 4.34 2.06
C MET A 69 13.35 4.99 3.01
N MET A 70 12.89 5.83 3.95
CA MET A 70 13.77 6.38 4.99
C MET A 70 14.44 5.27 5.82
N GLY A 71 13.68 4.22 6.15
CA GLY A 71 14.22 3.04 6.84
C GLY A 71 15.28 2.28 6.02
N LEU A 72 15.17 2.25 4.69
CA LEU A 72 16.20 1.69 3.82
C LEU A 72 17.43 2.57 3.78
N LEU A 73 17.28 3.88 3.56
CA LEU A 73 18.41 4.81 3.50
C LEU A 73 19.25 4.75 4.79
N ASN A 74 18.59 4.70 5.95
CA ASN A 74 19.26 4.54 7.24
C ASN A 74 19.96 3.17 7.38
N ARG A 75 19.31 2.07 6.99
CA ARG A 75 19.89 0.72 7.11
C ARG A 75 21.13 0.51 6.26
N TYR A 76 21.20 1.18 5.10
CA TYR A 76 22.29 1.08 4.15
C TYR A 76 23.28 2.26 4.23
N ASP A 77 23.16 3.10 5.26
CA ASP A 77 23.98 4.30 5.46
C ASP A 77 24.11 5.15 4.19
N ALA A 78 22.97 5.37 3.53
CA ALA A 78 22.90 6.02 2.23
C ALA A 78 22.48 7.49 2.32
N ASN A 79 22.13 8.00 3.51
CA ASN A 79 21.61 9.35 3.72
C ASN A 79 22.55 10.43 3.18
N ASP A 80 23.86 10.26 3.42
CA ASP A 80 24.89 11.23 3.04
C ASP A 80 25.20 11.23 1.54
N ARG A 81 24.66 10.25 0.80
CA ARG A 81 24.86 10.12 -0.64
C ARG A 81 23.72 10.70 -1.45
N VAL A 82 22.60 11.10 -0.83
CA VAL A 82 21.42 11.61 -1.57
C VAL A 82 21.52 13.12 -1.77
N PHE A 83 21.54 13.56 -3.03
CA PHE A 83 21.61 14.98 -3.39
C PHE A 83 20.33 15.50 -4.03
N ILE A 84 19.61 14.66 -4.77
CA ILE A 84 18.39 15.01 -5.47
C ILE A 84 17.33 13.95 -5.21
N ILE A 85 16.14 14.39 -4.82
CA ILE A 85 14.93 13.57 -4.78
C ILE A 85 13.88 14.25 -5.64
N SER A 86 13.37 13.52 -6.62
CA SER A 86 12.21 13.91 -7.41
C SER A 86 11.03 12.99 -7.08
N MET A 87 9.93 13.58 -6.62
CA MET A 87 8.69 12.89 -6.27
C MET A 87 7.50 13.58 -6.93
N MET A 88 7.68 13.99 -8.18
CA MET A 88 6.60 14.59 -8.95
C MET A 88 5.45 13.59 -9.13
N ASP A 89 4.21 14.08 -9.08
CA ASP A 89 3.04 13.28 -9.51
C ASP A 89 2.84 11.99 -8.71
N ASN A 90 3.08 12.02 -7.40
CA ASN A 90 2.85 10.88 -6.50
C ASN A 90 1.55 10.96 -5.71
N GLY A 91 0.82 12.07 -5.83
CA GLY A 91 -0.43 12.27 -5.09
C GLY A 91 -0.24 12.57 -3.62
N LEU A 92 0.93 13.10 -3.25
CA LEU A 92 1.24 13.47 -1.87
C LEU A 92 0.39 14.66 -1.45
N ASP A 93 -0.25 14.59 -0.29
CA ASP A 93 -1.08 15.66 0.25
C ASP A 93 -0.55 16.18 1.59
N ASP A 94 -1.32 17.06 2.22
CA ASP A 94 -0.95 17.70 3.49
C ASP A 94 -0.69 16.70 4.63
N GLU A 95 -1.22 15.47 4.56
CA GLU A 95 -0.96 14.42 5.55
C GLU A 95 0.48 13.89 5.45
N SER A 96 1.09 14.00 4.27
CA SER A 96 2.43 13.50 3.97
C SER A 96 3.55 14.47 4.38
N LEU A 97 3.21 15.72 4.73
CA LEU A 97 4.17 16.80 4.98
C LEU A 97 5.19 16.49 6.08
N ASN A 98 4.74 15.86 7.17
CA ASN A 98 5.62 15.51 8.27
C ASN A 98 6.69 14.49 7.83
N LEU A 99 6.32 13.54 6.98
CA LEU A 99 7.26 12.55 6.44
C LEU A 99 8.21 13.19 5.44
N LEU A 100 7.73 14.11 4.59
CA LEU A 100 8.56 14.86 3.65
C LEU A 100 9.57 15.77 4.35
N LEU A 101 9.16 16.45 5.42
CA LEU A 101 10.06 17.27 6.24
C LEU A 101 11.08 16.40 6.98
N ASN A 102 10.66 15.27 7.55
CA ASN A 102 11.57 14.32 8.18
C ASN A 102 12.59 13.77 7.18
N LEU A 103 12.15 13.44 5.96
CA LEU A 103 13.03 13.04 4.87
C LEU A 103 14.05 14.14 4.55
N ALA A 104 13.61 15.38 4.37
CA ALA A 104 14.51 16.50 4.07
C ALA A 104 15.54 16.76 5.21
N PHE A 105 15.14 16.59 6.47
CA PHE A 105 16.02 16.80 7.62
C PHE A 105 17.02 15.66 7.85
N ASN A 106 16.66 14.42 7.48
CA ASN A 106 17.56 13.27 7.60
C ASN A 106 18.61 13.19 6.48
N LEU A 107 18.52 14.03 5.45
CA LEU A 107 19.41 14.04 4.29
C LEU A 107 20.29 15.30 4.30
N PRO A 108 21.48 15.25 4.93
CA PRO A 108 22.27 16.45 5.22
C PRO A 108 22.75 17.20 3.96
N TYR A 109 22.95 16.46 2.87
CA TYR A 109 23.45 16.99 1.59
C TYR A 109 22.38 17.13 0.50
N LEU A 110 21.10 17.01 0.86
CA LEU A 110 20.01 17.19 -0.10
C LEU A 110 20.02 18.61 -0.67
N ARG A 111 20.17 18.72 -2.00
CA ARG A 111 20.22 19.98 -2.75
C ARG A 111 18.93 20.29 -3.47
N LYS A 112 18.18 19.26 -3.89
CA LYS A 112 16.90 19.43 -4.59
C LYS A 112 15.86 18.43 -4.09
N LEU A 113 14.67 18.94 -3.80
CA LEU A 113 13.46 18.17 -3.54
C LEU A 113 12.34 18.64 -4.48
N ASP A 114 11.96 17.81 -5.45
CA ASP A 114 10.90 18.13 -6.42
C ASP A 114 9.58 17.50 -5.98
N LEU A 115 8.59 18.34 -5.65
CA LEU A 115 7.26 17.96 -5.18
C LEU A 115 6.15 18.51 -6.08
N ARG A 116 6.47 18.84 -7.34
CA ARG A 116 5.49 19.34 -8.30
C ARG A 116 4.40 18.32 -8.60
N ARG A 117 3.24 18.77 -9.08
CA ARG A 117 2.11 17.91 -9.47
C ARG A 117 1.62 16.97 -8.36
N ASN A 118 1.72 17.40 -7.10
CA ASN A 118 1.13 16.70 -5.96
C ASN A 118 -0.14 17.41 -5.50
N CYS A 119 -0.71 17.00 -4.36
CA CYS A 119 -1.93 17.54 -3.77
C CYS A 119 -1.66 18.38 -2.51
N ILE A 120 -0.55 19.11 -2.50
CA ILE A 120 -0.15 19.94 -1.34
C ILE A 120 -0.91 21.27 -1.39
N SER A 121 -1.62 21.59 -0.31
CA SER A 121 -2.39 22.83 -0.22
C SER A 121 -1.47 24.05 -0.02
N GLN A 122 -2.01 25.25 -0.24
CA GLN A 122 -1.28 26.49 0.04
C GLN A 122 -0.90 26.62 1.53
N ASP A 123 -1.73 26.11 2.43
CA ASP A 123 -1.42 26.07 3.86
C ASP A 123 -0.32 25.03 4.15
N GLY A 124 -0.31 23.91 3.43
CA GLY A 124 0.77 22.94 3.44
C GLY A 124 2.11 23.53 3.00
N VAL A 125 2.13 24.31 1.92
CA VAL A 125 3.33 25.04 1.45
C VAL A 125 3.83 26.04 2.50
N ARG A 126 2.94 26.80 3.15
CA ARG A 126 3.35 27.70 4.24
C ARG A 126 3.93 26.93 5.42
N LYS A 127 3.33 25.80 5.81
CA LYS A 127 3.87 24.93 6.86
C LYS A 127 5.26 24.42 6.52
N ILE A 128 5.50 23.95 5.28
CA ILE A 128 6.84 23.55 4.84
C ILE A 128 7.82 24.71 5.01
N MET A 129 7.46 25.89 4.51
CA MET A 129 8.31 27.08 4.59
C MET A 129 8.67 27.44 6.03
N ASP A 130 7.70 27.44 6.94
CA ASP A 130 7.93 27.79 8.34
C ASP A 130 8.75 26.73 9.08
N GLN A 131 8.52 25.45 8.81
CA GLN A 131 9.30 24.36 9.42
C GLN A 131 10.75 24.37 8.93
N ILE A 132 10.99 24.61 7.64
CA ILE A 132 12.34 24.70 7.10
C ILE A 132 13.14 25.84 7.72
N LYS A 133 12.52 26.99 8.05
CA LYS A 133 13.22 28.08 8.76
C LYS A 133 13.75 27.66 10.13
N THR A 134 13.21 26.60 10.73
CA THR A 134 13.67 26.09 12.03
C THR A 134 14.85 25.13 11.92
N MET A 135 15.18 24.65 10.72
CA MET A 135 16.28 23.71 10.54
C MET A 135 17.64 24.40 10.72
N GLU A 136 18.56 23.67 11.35
CA GLU A 136 19.85 24.19 11.77
C GLU A 136 20.70 24.69 10.59
N GLY A 137 21.29 25.87 10.78
CA GLY A 137 22.15 26.52 9.79
C GLY A 137 21.39 27.21 8.64
N ILE A 138 20.05 27.18 8.63
CA ILE A 138 19.28 27.95 7.65
C ILE A 138 19.16 29.41 8.10
N THR A 139 19.48 30.32 7.19
CA THR A 139 19.44 31.77 7.43
C THR A 139 18.30 32.46 6.69
N ALA A 140 17.88 31.91 5.55
CA ALA A 140 16.79 32.47 4.77
C ALA A 140 16.07 31.39 3.95
N VAL A 141 14.76 31.56 3.80
CA VAL A 141 13.92 30.79 2.87
C VAL A 141 13.24 31.79 1.95
N ILE A 142 13.58 31.75 0.66
CA ILE A 142 13.15 32.72 -0.34
C ILE A 142 12.21 32.01 -1.32
N PRO A 143 10.93 32.41 -1.43
CA PRO A 143 10.05 31.85 -2.45
C PRO A 143 10.53 32.18 -3.86
N ASP A 144 10.47 31.21 -4.77
CA ASP A 144 10.80 31.35 -6.19
C ASP A 144 9.54 31.72 -6.99
N ALA A 145 9.70 32.46 -8.08
CA ALA A 145 8.61 32.87 -8.97
C ALA A 145 7.89 31.68 -9.62
N LYS A 146 8.58 30.53 -9.73
CA LYS A 146 8.04 29.28 -10.28
C LYS A 146 7.23 28.45 -9.28
N GLY A 147 6.93 28.99 -8.10
CA GLY A 147 6.21 28.27 -7.04
C GLY A 147 7.09 27.30 -6.25
N GLY A 148 8.41 27.45 -6.31
CA GLY A 148 9.36 26.76 -5.44
C GLY A 148 9.81 27.64 -4.28
N MET A 149 10.80 27.15 -3.53
CA MET A 149 11.52 27.92 -2.51
C MET A 149 13.00 27.54 -2.49
N ASN A 150 13.84 28.57 -2.36
CA ASN A 150 15.28 28.47 -2.21
C ASN A 150 15.63 28.65 -0.74
N VAL A 151 16.30 27.64 -0.18
CA VAL A 151 16.70 27.57 1.22
C VAL A 151 18.20 27.87 1.29
N HIS A 152 18.56 28.90 2.03
CA HIS A 152 19.93 29.40 2.12
C HIS A 152 20.55 29.17 3.50
N SER A 153 21.86 28.90 3.50
CA SER A 153 22.72 28.91 4.68
C SER A 153 23.79 29.98 4.46
N GLY A 154 23.64 31.12 5.14
CA GLY A 154 24.38 32.34 4.82
C GLY A 154 24.13 32.79 3.38
N ASN A 155 25.21 32.93 2.61
CA ASN A 155 25.15 33.30 1.19
C ASN A 155 25.09 32.09 0.24
N GLN A 156 25.02 30.86 0.76
CA GLN A 156 25.02 29.65 -0.06
C GLN A 156 23.60 29.10 -0.21
N LEU A 157 23.23 28.67 -1.42
CA LEU A 157 22.01 27.89 -1.65
C LEU A 157 22.24 26.47 -1.13
N ARG A 158 21.44 26.07 -0.15
CA ARG A 158 21.55 24.77 0.52
C ARG A 158 20.59 23.75 -0.10
N LEU A 159 19.33 24.11 -0.23
CA LEU A 159 18.26 23.23 -0.70
C LEU A 159 17.29 24.02 -1.57
N ARG A 160 16.87 23.44 -2.69
CA ARG A 160 15.77 23.93 -3.51
C ARG A 160 14.59 22.98 -3.37
N ILE A 161 13.42 23.51 -3.04
CA ILE A 161 12.19 22.72 -3.01
C ILE A 161 11.24 23.26 -4.07
N ASP A 162 10.90 22.43 -5.06
CA ASP A 162 9.98 22.80 -6.12
C ASP A 162 8.56 22.33 -5.74
N LEU A 163 7.64 23.28 -5.54
CA LEU A 163 6.24 23.05 -5.14
C LEU A 163 5.25 23.60 -6.18
N GLY A 164 5.72 23.91 -7.38
CA GLY A 164 4.87 24.39 -8.48
C GLY A 164 3.83 23.34 -8.94
N GLU A 165 2.86 23.78 -9.74
CA GLU A 165 1.94 22.88 -10.45
C GLU A 165 1.15 21.91 -9.56
N GLN A 166 0.78 22.31 -8.33
CA GLN A 166 -0.05 21.48 -7.46
C GLN A 166 -1.44 21.25 -8.07
N ILE A 167 -1.92 20.02 -7.98
CA ILE A 167 -3.20 19.54 -8.48
C ILE A 167 -4.18 19.49 -7.30
N THR A 168 -5.46 19.78 -7.52
CA THR A 168 -6.45 19.65 -6.45
C THR A 168 -6.76 18.18 -6.19
N LYS A 169 -7.07 17.83 -4.93
CA LYS A 169 -7.40 16.45 -4.54
C LYS A 169 -8.57 15.87 -5.37
N ASP A 170 -9.52 16.73 -5.75
CA ASP A 170 -10.66 16.35 -6.59
C ASP A 170 -10.23 15.96 -8.01
N GLN A 171 -9.27 16.68 -8.61
CA GLN A 171 -8.77 16.37 -9.96
C GLN A 171 -8.04 15.03 -9.99
N MET A 172 -7.28 14.71 -8.94
CA MET A 172 -6.57 13.44 -8.85
C MET A 172 -7.54 12.24 -8.67
N ALA A 173 -8.69 12.45 -8.03
CA ALA A 173 -9.71 11.40 -7.87
C ALA A 173 -10.47 11.08 -9.17
N MET A 174 -10.48 12.00 -10.16
CA MET A 174 -11.23 11.83 -11.41
C MET A 174 -10.51 10.97 -12.46
N GLU A 175 -9.23 10.64 -12.29
CA GLU A 175 -8.47 9.87 -13.30
C GLU A 175 -8.83 8.37 -13.36
N VAL A 176 -9.71 7.88 -12.48
CA VAL A 176 -10.24 6.51 -12.61
C VAL A 176 -11.66 6.58 -13.14
N ASP A 177 -11.78 6.79 -14.45
CA ASP A 177 -13.05 6.61 -15.15
C ASP A 177 -13.41 5.12 -15.15
N PHE A 178 -14.17 4.71 -14.13
CA PHE A 178 -14.89 3.44 -14.10
C PHE A 178 -16.20 3.56 -14.89
N SER A 179 -16.20 4.25 -16.03
CA SER A 179 -17.28 4.10 -16.99
C SER A 179 -17.28 2.65 -17.47
N VAL A 180 -18.07 1.82 -16.78
CA VAL A 180 -18.55 0.57 -17.34
C VAL A 180 -19.18 0.98 -18.66
N PRO A 181 -18.71 0.46 -19.81
CA PRO A 181 -19.27 0.84 -21.10
C PRO A 181 -20.79 0.70 -21.01
N THR A 182 -21.51 1.78 -21.28
CA THR A 182 -22.99 1.83 -21.23
C THR A 182 -23.66 0.82 -22.16
N ASP A 183 -22.87 0.18 -23.03
CA ASP A 183 -23.26 -0.91 -23.91
C ASP A 183 -23.36 -2.27 -23.19
N LEU A 184 -22.98 -2.38 -21.90
CA LEU A 184 -23.35 -3.53 -21.08
C LEU A 184 -24.82 -3.43 -20.68
N ALA A 185 -25.69 -3.91 -21.56
CA ALA A 185 -27.11 -4.03 -21.28
C ALA A 185 -27.32 -4.98 -20.10
N HIS A 186 -28.32 -4.71 -19.26
CA HIS A 186 -28.71 -5.60 -18.15
C HIS A 186 -29.00 -7.04 -18.62
N GLN A 187 -29.33 -7.19 -19.90
CA GLN A 187 -29.64 -8.44 -20.59
C GLN A 187 -28.38 -9.31 -20.82
N ASP A 188 -27.18 -8.73 -20.87
CA ASP A 188 -25.91 -9.47 -21.04
C ASP A 188 -25.38 -10.04 -19.72
N ALA A 189 -25.89 -9.58 -18.58
CA ALA A 189 -25.57 -10.10 -17.25
C ALA A 189 -26.42 -11.33 -16.86
N ASP A 190 -27.46 -11.63 -17.63
CA ASP A 190 -28.48 -12.64 -17.30
C ASP A 190 -28.14 -14.11 -17.66
N PRO A 191 -27.17 -14.46 -18.54
CA PRO A 191 -26.83 -15.87 -18.77
C PRO A 191 -26.23 -16.56 -17.53
N PHE A 192 -25.63 -15.80 -16.62
CA PHE A 192 -25.01 -16.32 -15.39
C PHE A 192 -26.03 -16.53 -14.25
N LEU A 193 -27.13 -15.77 -14.25
CA LEU A 193 -28.19 -15.85 -13.24
C LEU A 193 -29.31 -16.82 -13.64
N ALA A 194 -29.42 -17.13 -14.94
CA ALA A 194 -30.41 -18.05 -15.49
C ALA A 194 -30.04 -19.54 -15.35
N THR A 195 -28.77 -19.88 -15.10
CA THR A 195 -28.36 -21.27 -14.88
C THR A 195 -28.58 -21.70 -13.43
N ASP A 196 -29.59 -22.56 -13.21
CA ASP A 196 -29.77 -23.29 -11.96
C ASP A 196 -28.46 -24.02 -11.61
N GLY A 197 -27.76 -23.55 -10.57
CA GLY A 197 -26.59 -24.24 -10.01
C GLY A 197 -25.20 -23.73 -10.42
N GLY A 198 -25.07 -22.56 -11.05
CA GLY A 198 -23.75 -21.90 -11.18
C GLY A 198 -22.70 -22.64 -12.01
N GLN A 199 -23.12 -23.48 -12.95
CA GLN A 199 -22.22 -24.10 -13.94
C GLN A 199 -22.15 -23.20 -15.17
N THR A 200 -21.00 -22.58 -15.41
CA THR A 200 -20.74 -21.83 -16.65
C THR A 200 -19.96 -22.70 -17.63
N SER A 201 -20.37 -22.69 -18.91
CA SER A 201 -19.70 -23.39 -20.02
C SER A 201 -18.69 -22.51 -20.77
N TYR A 202 -18.28 -21.38 -20.20
CA TYR A 202 -17.27 -20.51 -20.80
C TYR A 202 -15.85 -21.07 -20.57
N PRO A 203 -15.01 -21.16 -21.61
CA PRO A 203 -13.68 -21.78 -21.52
C PRO A 203 -12.65 -20.81 -20.93
N LEU A 204 -12.88 -20.34 -19.70
CA LEU A 204 -11.96 -19.46 -18.99
C LEU A 204 -11.78 -19.89 -17.54
N THR A 205 -11.55 -21.18 -17.30
CA THR A 205 -10.75 -21.73 -16.17
C THR A 205 -10.76 -23.27 -16.24
N SER A 206 -9.88 -23.86 -17.05
CA SER A 206 -9.58 -25.29 -16.97
C SER A 206 -8.26 -25.49 -16.22
N HIS A 207 -8.24 -25.24 -14.91
CA HIS A 207 -7.19 -25.75 -14.04
C HIS A 207 -7.74 -26.85 -13.13
N HIS A 208 -7.42 -28.08 -13.54
CA HIS A 208 -7.10 -29.24 -12.71
C HIS A 208 -7.96 -29.46 -11.45
N SER A 209 -9.04 -30.22 -11.62
CA SER A 209 -9.57 -31.09 -10.56
C SER A 209 -9.44 -32.53 -11.05
N ASN A 210 -8.38 -33.19 -10.59
CA ASN A 210 -8.08 -34.57 -10.87
C ASN A 210 -8.94 -35.45 -9.95
N ARG A 211 -9.95 -36.15 -10.46
CA ARG A 211 -10.60 -37.25 -9.73
C ARG A 211 -11.23 -38.31 -10.65
N VAL A 212 -10.39 -39.29 -10.99
CA VAL A 212 -10.63 -40.75 -11.02
C VAL A 212 -12.05 -41.24 -11.37
N GLN A 213 -12.23 -41.65 -12.62
CA GLN A 213 -13.07 -42.80 -13.05
C GLN A 213 -12.11 -43.71 -13.84
N GLY A 214 -11.93 -44.99 -13.55
CA GLY A 214 -12.96 -46.01 -13.35
C GLY A 214 -13.00 -46.88 -14.61
N GLN A 215 -12.21 -47.96 -14.60
CA GLN A 215 -12.01 -48.97 -15.65
C GLN A 215 -13.30 -49.55 -16.27
N GLN A 216 -13.24 -49.84 -17.59
CA GLN A 216 -13.75 -51.02 -18.34
C GLN A 216 -13.96 -50.56 -19.82
N GLY A 217 -13.57 -51.22 -20.90
CA GLY A 217 -12.90 -52.48 -21.21
C GLY A 217 -13.08 -52.78 -22.72
N GLY A 218 -12.07 -53.35 -23.39
CA GLY A 218 -12.14 -54.01 -24.72
C GLY A 218 -12.31 -53.09 -25.95
N VAL A 219 -11.83 -53.37 -27.17
CA VAL A 219 -11.22 -54.53 -27.83
C VAL A 219 -10.47 -53.99 -29.09
N ALA A 220 -9.32 -54.55 -29.45
CA ALA A 220 -8.59 -54.29 -30.70
C ALA A 220 -9.22 -55.06 -31.90
N PRO A 221 -8.88 -54.86 -33.21
CA PRO A 221 -7.51 -55.06 -33.71
C PRO A 221 -7.02 -54.21 -34.92
N SER A 222 -5.68 -54.09 -34.98
CA SER A 222 -4.74 -54.02 -36.13
C SER A 222 -5.17 -53.55 -37.53
N SER A 223 -4.42 -52.62 -38.15
CA SER A 223 -3.35 -52.92 -39.13
C SER A 223 -2.77 -51.68 -39.86
N ALA A 224 -1.48 -51.79 -40.21
CA ALA A 224 -0.67 -51.12 -41.26
C ALA A 224 -0.38 -49.60 -41.17
N GLN A 225 0.86 -49.18 -40.87
CA GLN A 225 2.05 -48.98 -41.75
C GLN A 225 2.05 -47.65 -42.51
N GLY A 226 3.02 -46.77 -42.21
CA GLY A 226 3.31 -45.57 -43.00
C GLY A 226 4.22 -44.57 -42.29
N GLN A 227 5.52 -44.64 -42.57
CA GLN A 227 6.57 -43.70 -42.15
C GLN A 227 6.40 -42.32 -42.79
N GLN A 228 6.60 -41.24 -42.04
CA GLN A 228 7.40 -40.09 -42.50
C GLN A 228 7.80 -39.13 -41.36
N SER A 229 9.03 -38.67 -41.48
CA SER A 229 9.90 -37.95 -40.54
C SER A 229 9.63 -36.45 -40.45
N GLY A 230 9.62 -35.90 -39.22
CA GLY A 230 9.64 -34.46 -38.92
C GLY A 230 10.67 -34.10 -37.83
N PRO A 231 11.17 -32.85 -37.78
CA PRO A 231 12.38 -32.43 -37.05
C PRO A 231 12.18 -32.26 -35.53
N PRO A 232 13.26 -32.17 -34.72
CA PRO A 232 13.25 -32.54 -33.32
C PRO A 232 12.53 -31.55 -32.41
N GLN A 233 11.63 -32.11 -31.58
CA GLN A 233 10.89 -31.45 -30.53
C GLN A 233 11.79 -31.29 -29.29
N ARG A 234 11.94 -30.04 -28.81
CA ARG A 234 12.61 -29.73 -27.53
C ARG A 234 11.95 -30.49 -26.38
N SER A 235 12.76 -31.08 -25.53
CA SER A 235 12.37 -31.73 -24.29
C SER A 235 11.67 -30.74 -23.34
N PRO A 236 10.56 -31.13 -22.69
CA PRO A 236 9.97 -30.33 -21.61
C PRO A 236 10.84 -30.41 -20.36
N GLN A 237 11.04 -29.25 -19.73
CA GLN A 237 11.73 -29.11 -18.45
C GLN A 237 10.98 -29.92 -17.37
N GLN A 238 11.74 -30.71 -16.61
CA GLN A 238 11.24 -31.43 -15.43
C GLN A 238 10.72 -30.42 -14.39
N ALA A 239 9.46 -30.60 -14.01
CA ALA A 239 8.87 -29.93 -12.86
C ALA A 239 9.54 -30.45 -11.57
N ILE A 240 9.90 -29.52 -10.70
CA ILE A 240 10.41 -29.74 -9.35
C ILE A 240 9.32 -30.43 -8.52
N PRO A 241 9.61 -31.53 -7.77
CA PRO A 241 8.63 -32.15 -6.89
C PRO A 241 8.27 -31.24 -5.71
N GLU A 242 6.97 -31.04 -5.48
CA GLU A 242 6.45 -30.38 -4.28
C GLU A 242 6.70 -31.27 -3.03
N PRO A 243 7.20 -30.71 -1.91
CA PRO A 243 7.36 -31.48 -0.67
C PRO A 243 5.99 -31.76 -0.05
N SER A 244 5.53 -33.00 -0.21
CA SER A 244 4.33 -33.52 0.44
C SER A 244 4.60 -33.84 1.92
N THR A 245 3.63 -33.48 2.75
CA THR A 245 3.09 -34.28 3.87
C THR A 245 4.09 -34.84 4.89
N MET A 246 4.21 -34.16 6.04
CA MET A 246 4.71 -34.79 7.25
C MET A 246 3.63 -35.67 7.90
N ASP A 247 3.89 -36.98 7.92
CA ASP A 247 3.22 -37.97 8.76
C ASP A 247 3.62 -37.81 10.23
N LEU A 248 2.64 -37.82 11.13
CA LEU A 248 2.87 -37.89 12.58
C LEU A 248 3.14 -39.34 13.01
N PRO A 249 4.23 -39.62 13.77
CA PRO A 249 4.41 -40.92 14.39
C PRO A 249 3.64 -41.03 15.72
N LYS A 250 2.86 -42.11 15.84
CA LYS A 250 2.27 -42.63 17.08
C LYS A 250 3.38 -43.09 18.04
N GLY A 251 3.41 -42.53 19.25
CA GLY A 251 4.34 -42.92 20.31
C GLY A 251 3.94 -44.22 21.02
N GLY A 252 4.89 -45.16 21.11
CA GLY A 252 4.87 -46.33 21.98
C GLY A 252 5.86 -46.18 23.15
N ALA A 253 5.48 -46.76 24.29
CA ALA A 253 6.23 -46.92 25.55
C ALA A 253 7.62 -47.56 25.35
N SER A 254 8.71 -47.42 26.12
CA SER A 254 9.05 -47.17 27.56
C SER A 254 10.62 -47.01 27.59
N PRO A 255 11.36 -47.06 28.72
CA PRO A 255 11.27 -46.43 30.04
C PRO A 255 12.58 -45.69 30.46
N GLY A 256 12.50 -44.82 31.47
CA GLY A 256 13.63 -44.49 32.36
C GLY A 256 14.27 -43.10 32.21
N GLY A 257 14.29 -42.34 33.32
CA GLY A 257 15.20 -41.19 33.49
C GLY A 257 14.61 -39.92 34.09
N GLN A 258 14.53 -39.88 35.43
CA GLN A 258 14.62 -38.73 36.35
C GLN A 258 13.90 -37.39 36.06
N MET A 259 13.02 -37.02 36.99
CA MET A 259 12.43 -35.68 37.17
C MET A 259 13.44 -34.67 37.75
N PRO A 260 13.20 -33.36 37.55
CA PRO A 260 12.66 -32.57 38.67
C PRO A 260 11.60 -31.50 38.30
N GLY A 261 10.56 -31.41 39.14
CA GLY A 261 9.98 -30.18 39.71
C GLY A 261 9.27 -29.13 38.83
N PRO A 262 7.99 -28.76 39.13
CA PRO A 262 7.23 -27.77 38.37
C PRO A 262 7.46 -26.32 38.86
N VAL A 263 7.57 -25.37 37.92
CA VAL A 263 7.54 -23.92 38.20
C VAL A 263 6.20 -23.34 37.71
N PRO A 264 5.45 -22.62 38.56
CA PRO A 264 4.12 -22.07 38.24
C PRO A 264 4.19 -20.64 37.69
N GLY A 265 3.28 -20.30 36.77
CA GLY A 265 2.77 -18.93 36.63
C GLY A 265 2.93 -18.25 35.27
N GLY A 266 1.80 -17.91 34.64
CA GLY A 266 1.74 -16.93 33.54
C GLY A 266 0.49 -17.09 32.66
N PRO A 267 -0.52 -16.20 32.75
CA PRO A 267 -1.77 -16.33 31.98
C PRO A 267 -1.62 -15.93 30.49
N PRO A 268 -2.46 -16.49 29.60
CA PRO A 268 -2.39 -16.25 28.16
C PRO A 268 -2.86 -14.84 27.78
N VAL A 269 -2.07 -14.15 26.98
CA VAL A 269 -2.40 -12.83 26.41
C VAL A 269 -3.48 -13.04 25.34
N GLY A 270 -4.67 -12.51 25.61
CA GLY A 270 -5.84 -12.62 24.75
C GLY A 270 -5.68 -11.83 23.45
N LEU A 271 -6.06 -12.51 22.36
CA LEU A 271 -6.30 -11.95 21.03
C LEU A 271 -7.44 -10.93 21.09
N GLY A 272 -7.09 -9.64 21.11
CA GLY A 272 -8.04 -8.53 21.02
C GLY A 272 -8.54 -8.37 19.58
N GLY A 273 -9.80 -8.73 19.35
CA GLY A 273 -10.56 -8.39 18.15
C GLY A 273 -11.01 -6.91 18.12
N PRO A 274 -11.50 -6.43 16.96
CA PRO A 274 -11.71 -5.00 16.69
C PRO A 274 -12.96 -4.43 17.37
N GLY A 275 -12.78 -3.37 18.15
CA GLY A 275 -13.84 -2.64 18.84
C GLY A 275 -14.57 -1.66 17.92
N ASN A 276 -15.89 -1.75 17.93
CA ASN A 276 -16.87 -0.94 17.22
C ASN A 276 -16.80 0.56 17.56
N VAL A 277 -16.80 1.37 16.51
CA VAL A 277 -17.10 2.82 16.51
C VAL A 277 -18.61 3.04 16.61
N ALA A 278 -19.12 3.15 17.84
CA ALA A 278 -20.50 3.57 18.09
C ALA A 278 -20.62 4.29 19.44
N ALA A 279 -20.23 5.57 19.49
CA ALA A 279 -20.70 6.50 20.53
C ALA A 279 -20.42 7.95 20.08
N LEU A 280 -21.20 8.39 19.10
CA LEU A 280 -21.37 9.81 18.80
C LEU A 280 -22.47 10.38 19.71
N ASN A 281 -22.15 11.51 20.35
CA ASN A 281 -23.03 12.67 20.53
C ASN A 281 -23.97 12.72 21.75
N LYS A 282 -23.61 13.53 22.77
CA LYS A 282 -24.57 14.48 23.36
C LYS A 282 -23.87 15.70 23.96
N LYS A 283 -24.55 16.82 23.78
CA LYS A 283 -24.12 18.24 23.72
C LYS A 283 -24.36 18.96 25.05
N ASN A 284 -23.57 20.01 25.33
CA ASN A 284 -23.80 21.17 26.23
C ASN A 284 -23.91 20.90 27.76
N SER A 285 -23.34 21.70 28.68
CA SER A 285 -23.29 23.17 28.77
C SER A 285 -22.35 23.70 29.88
N ARG A 286 -21.72 24.86 29.63
CA ARG A 286 -21.36 26.01 30.51
C ARG A 286 -20.86 25.76 31.95
N SER A 287 -19.64 26.25 32.26
CA SER A 287 -19.44 27.53 32.99
C SER A 287 -17.97 27.90 33.21
N LYS A 288 -17.71 29.20 32.96
CA LYS A 288 -16.83 30.14 33.69
C LYS A 288 -15.44 29.66 34.11
N ASP A 289 -14.42 30.19 33.44
CA ASP A 289 -13.40 30.96 34.15
C ASP A 289 -12.84 32.09 33.29
N ARG A 290 -12.99 33.31 33.81
CA ARG A 290 -12.54 34.58 33.23
C ARG A 290 -11.12 34.83 33.70
N LEU A 291 -10.17 34.94 32.77
CA LEU A 291 -8.90 35.63 32.98
C LEU A 291 -8.97 37.00 32.28
N PRO A 292 -8.61 38.11 32.96
CA PRO A 292 -8.73 39.46 32.39
C PRO A 292 -7.56 39.83 31.46
N ASP A 293 -7.90 40.56 30.40
CA ASP A 293 -7.03 41.10 29.34
C ASP A 293 -5.97 42.11 29.86
N PRO A 294 -4.69 42.01 29.46
CA PRO A 294 -3.65 42.97 29.82
C PRO A 294 -3.59 44.13 28.80
N LYS A 295 -4.64 44.96 28.75
CA LYS A 295 -4.60 46.27 28.06
C LYS A 295 -4.90 47.39 29.04
N LYS A 296 -3.88 47.79 29.82
CA LYS A 296 -3.74 49.08 30.52
C LYS A 296 -2.40 49.15 31.24
N ARG A 297 -1.31 49.32 30.49
CA ARG A 297 -0.01 49.70 31.05
C ARG A 297 0.65 50.76 30.16
N GLN A 298 0.01 51.92 30.07
CA GLN A 298 0.63 53.16 29.62
C GLN A 298 0.19 54.30 30.53
N ALA A 299 1.09 55.29 30.66
CA ALA A 299 1.00 56.52 31.45
C ALA A 299 1.34 56.37 32.94
N ARG A 300 2.65 56.45 33.26
CA ARG A 300 3.20 57.38 34.26
C ARG A 300 4.73 57.26 34.33
N ARG A 301 5.44 58.12 33.61
CA ARG A 301 6.78 58.55 34.04
C ARG A 301 7.00 60.01 33.61
N ALA A 302 7.52 60.77 34.57
CA ALA A 302 7.57 62.22 34.66
C ALA A 302 8.34 62.92 33.54
N LYS A 303 7.86 64.11 33.17
CA LYS A 303 8.55 65.40 33.36
C LYS A 303 7.50 66.51 33.42
#